data_AF-A0A3D9ALM7-F1
#
_entry.id   AF-A0A3D9ALM7-F1
#
_cell.length_a   1.000
_cell.length_b   1.000
_cell.length_c   1.000
_cell.angle_alpha   90.00
_cell.angle_beta   90.00
_cell.angle_gamma   90.00
#
_symmetry.space_group_name_H-M   'P 1'
#
loop_
_entity.id
_entity.type
_entity.pdbx_description
1 polymer ?
#
loop_
_entity_poly.entity_id
_entity_poly.type
_entity_poly.pdbx_seq_one_letter_code
_entity_poly.pdbx_strand_id
1 'polypeptide(L)' 'MKKRHEQKLIILSIGLLIAFSIPVSLLFNSEREIFGYPMILVYLFAVWMISIIISFVIVKKYDE' A
#
# COMPACT_ATOMS: atom_id res chain seq x y z
N MET A 1 -13.79 -18.26 2.46
CA MET A 1 -13.39 -17.15 3.35
C MET A 1 -14.46 -16.92 4.42
N LYS A 2 -14.16 -17.15 5.70
CA LYS A 2 -15.02 -16.66 6.80
C LYS A 2 -15.13 -15.12 6.70
N LYS A 3 -16.29 -14.52 7.02
CA LYS A 3 -16.55 -13.06 6.93
C LYS A 3 -15.47 -12.18 7.59
N ARG A 4 -14.73 -12.71 8.56
CA ARG A 4 -13.62 -12.04 9.25
C ARG A 4 -12.36 -11.84 8.38
N HIS A 5 -12.13 -12.65 7.34
CA HIS A 5 -10.99 -12.48 6.43
C HIS A 5 -11.25 -11.35 5.44
N GLU A 6 -12.47 -11.30 4.90
CA GLU A 6 -12.92 -10.22 4.02
C GLU A 6 -12.86 -8.87 4.74
N GLN A 7 -13.31 -8.78 5.99
CA GLN A 7 -13.22 -7.55 6.78
C GLN A 7 -11.78 -7.03 6.96
N LYS A 8 -10.79 -7.92 7.13
CA LYS A 8 -9.38 -7.52 7.27
C LYS A 8 -8.80 -7.02 5.96
N LEU A 9 -9.15 -7.67 4.85
CA LEU A 9 -8.73 -7.23 3.52
C LEU A 9 -9.38 -5.90 3.14
N ILE A 10 -10.64 -5.66 3.51
CA ILE A 10 -11.32 -4.37 3.31
C ILE A 10 -10.59 -3.23 4.06
N ILE A 11 -10.21 -3.45 5.33
CA ILE A 11 -9.45 -2.47 6.12
C ILE A 11 -8.09 -2.21 5.47
N LEU A 12 -7.41 -3.26 5.00
CA LEU A 12 -6.15 -3.15 4.28
C LEU A 12 -6.31 -2.31 2.99
N SER A 13 -7.37 -2.55 2.21
CA SER A 13 -7.68 -1.79 0.99
C SER A 13 -7.96 -0.31 1.26
N ILE A 14 -8.68 0.01 2.34
CA ILE A 14 -8.91 1.42 2.75
C ILE A 14 -7.58 2.08 3.17
N GLY A 15 -6.75 1.36 3.93
CA GLY A 15 -5.41 1.84 4.30
C GLY A 15 -4.51 2.09 3.09
N LEU A 16 -4.59 1.23 2.07
CA LEU A 16 -3.86 1.40 0.82
C LEU A 16 -4.35 2.59 0.01
N LEU A 17 -5.65 2.85 -0.01
CA LEU A 17 -6.21 4.02 -0.70
C LEU A 17 -5.64 5.32 -0.14
N ILE A 18 -5.48 5.39 1.19
CA ILE A 18 -4.85 6.54 1.87
C ILE A 18 -3.33 6.54 1.64
N ALA A 19 -2.67 5.39 1.75
CA ALA A 19 -1.21 5.30 1.57
C ALA A 19 -0.78 5.68 0.15
N PHE A 20 -1.55 5.32 -0.88
CA PHE A 20 -1.29 5.69 -2.27
C PHE A 20 -1.66 7.14 -2.60
N SER A 21 -2.44 7.85 -1.78
CA SER A 21 -2.71 9.27 -2.01
C SER A 21 -1.52 10.17 -1.65
N ILE A 22 -0.67 9.74 -0.70
CA ILE A 22 0.55 10.43 -0.27
C ILE A 22 1.55 10.64 -1.44
N PRO A 23 1.96 9.61 -2.21
CA PRO A 23 2.89 9.78 -3.33
C PRO A 23 2.29 10.64 -4.45
N VAL A 24 0.97 10.58 -4.64
CA VAL A 24 0.26 11.46 -5.58
C VAL A 24 0.38 12.92 -5.13
N SER A 25 0.20 13.21 -3.85
CA SER A 25 0.38 14.58 -3.32
C SER A 25 1.83 15.06 -3.41
N LEU A 26 2.80 14.16 -3.18
CA LEU A 26 4.23 14.46 -3.31
C LEU A 26 4.66 14.79 -4.74
N LEU A 27 3.99 14.26 -5.77
CA LEU A 27 4.23 14.63 -7.19
C LEU A 27 4.01 16.13 -7.45
N PHE A 28 3.05 16.75 -6.77
CA PHE A 28 2.66 18.14 -7.02
C PHE A 28 3.30 19.15 -6.07
N ASN A 29 3.97 18.69 -5.01
CA ASN A 29 4.46 19.53 -3.91
C ASN A 29 6.00 19.62 -3.81
N SER A 30 6.73 19.27 -4.88
CA SER A 30 8.20 19.21 -4.84
C SER A 30 8.84 20.39 -5.59
N GLU A 31 9.37 21.36 -4.85
CA GLU A 31 10.14 22.50 -5.38
C GLU A 31 11.65 22.20 -5.50
N ARG A 32 12.14 21.07 -4.98
CA ARG A 32 13.55 20.67 -4.98
C ARG A 32 13.70 19.20 -5.36
N GLU A 33 14.16 18.96 -6.58
CA GLU A 33 14.42 17.62 -7.10
C GLU A 33 15.68 17.01 -6.49
N ILE A 34 15.52 16.28 -5.40
CA ILE A 34 16.48 15.20 -5.09
C ILE A 34 15.72 13.90 -5.33
N PHE A 35 15.99 13.29 -6.50
CA PHE A 35 15.43 12.03 -7.04
C PHE A 35 13.96 12.03 -7.50
N GLY A 36 13.23 13.15 -7.47
CA GLY A 36 11.98 13.41 -8.21
C GLY A 36 11.04 12.21 -8.42
N TYR A 37 10.69 11.93 -9.69
CA TYR A 37 9.83 10.82 -10.08
C TYR A 37 10.34 9.42 -9.65
N PRO A 38 11.64 9.08 -9.78
CA PRO A 38 12.19 7.83 -9.24
C PRO A 38 11.88 7.58 -7.76
N MET A 39 11.93 8.60 -6.91
CA MET A 39 11.65 8.46 -5.48
C MET A 39 10.19 8.08 -5.21
N ILE A 40 9.28 8.58 -6.04
CA ILE A 40 7.85 8.31 -5.96
C ILE A 40 7.54 6.87 -6.38
N LEU A 41 8.24 6.36 -7.40
CA LEU A 41 8.17 4.95 -7.78
C LEU A 41 8.65 4.04 -6.65
N VAL A 42 9.80 4.36 -6.01
CA VAL A 42 10.31 3.58 -4.87
C VAL A 42 9.27 3.52 -3.74
N TYR A 43 8.64 4.64 -3.41
CA TYR A 43 7.58 4.68 -2.40
C TYR A 43 6.38 3.80 -2.80
N LEU A 44 5.91 3.93 -4.05
CA LEU A 44 4.76 3.20 -4.55
C LEU A 44 5.02 1.68 -4.52
N PHE A 45 6.18 1.25 -5.01
CA PHE A 45 6.58 -0.16 -4.97
C PHE A 45 6.77 -0.68 -3.55
N ALA A 46 7.30 0.12 -2.63
CA ALA A 46 7.47 -0.28 -1.22
C ALA A 46 6.11 -0.50 -0.53
N VAL A 47 5.18 0.46 -0.66
CA VAL A 47 3.81 0.34 -0.11
C VAL A 47 3.09 -0.86 -0.72
N TRP A 48 3.25 -1.06 -2.02
CA TRP A 48 2.61 -2.18 -2.72
C TRP A 48 3.18 -3.53 -2.29
N MET A 49 4.50 -3.65 -2.14
CA MET A 49 5.14 -4.87 -1.61
C MET A 49 4.68 -5.19 -0.19
N ILE A 50 4.59 -4.19 0.68
CA ILE A 50 4.08 -4.36 2.06
C ILE A 50 2.63 -4.88 2.02
N SER A 51 1.79 -4.34 1.15
CA SER A 51 0.41 -4.81 0.96
C SER A 51 0.35 -6.28 0.55
N ILE A 52 1.16 -6.69 -0.42
CA ILE A 52 1.20 -8.08 -0.90
C ILE A 52 1.61 -9.01 0.25
N ILE A 53 2.64 -8.63 1.03
CA ILE A 53 3.10 -9.41 2.19
C ILE A 53 1.98 -9.53 3.24
N ILE A 54 1.33 -8.42 3.61
CA ILE A 54 0.24 -8.45 4.59
C ILE A 54 -0.92 -9.32 4.10
N SER A 55 -1.30 -9.17 2.83
CA SER A 55 -2.36 -9.98 2.21
C SER A 55 -1.99 -11.46 2.23
N PHE A 56 -0.76 -11.81 1.84
CA PHE A 56 -0.26 -13.18 1.86
C PHE A 56 -0.24 -13.78 3.27
N VAL A 57 0.20 -13.02 4.28
CA VAL A 57 0.18 -13.46 5.68
C VAL A 57 -1.25 -13.65 6.18
N ILE A 58 -2.18 -12.75 5.83
CA ILE A 58 -3.59 -12.90 6.18
C ILE A 58 -4.15 -14.17 5.54
N VAL A 59 -3.96 -14.37 4.23
CA VAL A 59 -4.47 -15.57 3.55
C VAL A 59 -3.86 -16.82 4.17
N LYS A 60 -2.53 -16.94 4.24
CA LYS A 60 -1.85 -18.13 4.77
C LYS A 60 -2.21 -18.46 6.21
N LYS A 61 -2.37 -17.47 7.08
CA LYS A 61 -2.71 -17.68 8.50
C LYS A 61 -4.14 -18.16 8.73
N TYR A 62 -5.00 -18.02 7.73
CA TYR A 62 -6.44 -18.17 7.88
C TYR A 62 -7.09 -19.10 6.85
N ASP A 63 -6.29 -19.62 5.92
CA ASP A 63 -6.66 -20.69 4.98
C ASP A 63 -6.33 -22.10 5.54
N GLU A 64 -5.67 -22.16 6.70
CA GLU A 64 -5.80 -23.28 7.68
C GLU A 64 -6.97 -23.01 8.64
#